data_AF-A0A7X9BTA8-F1
#
_entry.id   AF-A0A7X9BTA8-F1
#
_cell.length_a   1.000
_cell.length_b   1.000
_cell.length_c   1.000
_cell.angle_alpha   90.00
_cell.angle_beta   90.00
_cell.angle_gamma   90.00
#
_symmetry.space_group_name_H-M   'P 1'
#
loop_
_entity.id
_entity.type
_entity.pdbx_description
1 polymer ?
#
loop_
_entity_poly.entity_id
_entity_poly.type
_entity_poly.pdbx_seq_one_letter_code
_entity_poly.pdbx_strand_id
1 'polypeptide(L)'
;MFNQNVTALYFGKLNNDKEQLITNIQTLKEKMVKLGYNPGEVDYLLARYGINSKMEELDYEVLKIVEKKIVEHLNFARQCMNIR
;
A
#
# COMPACT_ATOMS: atom_id res chain seq x y z
N MET A 1 4.04 9.42 -36.11
CA MET A 1 4.93 10.07 -35.11
C MET A 1 4.21 10.08 -33.78
N PHE A 2 4.68 9.29 -32.81
CA PHE A 2 4.09 9.28 -31.47
C PHE A 2 4.50 10.56 -30.73
N ASN A 3 3.50 11.28 -30.21
CA ASN A 3 3.65 12.59 -29.60
C ASN A 3 4.36 12.44 -28.24
N GLN A 4 5.64 12.83 -28.19
CA GLN A 4 6.52 12.71 -27.00
C GLN A 4 5.98 13.45 -25.76
N ASN A 5 5.10 14.44 -25.94
CA ASN A 5 4.47 15.15 -24.84
C ASN A 5 3.41 14.33 -24.10
N VAL A 6 2.74 13.39 -24.78
CA VAL A 6 1.72 12.55 -24.15
C VAL A 6 2.37 11.53 -23.24
N THR A 7 3.48 10.92 -23.68
CA THR A 7 4.21 9.94 -22.88
C THR A 7 4.77 10.56 -21.61
N ALA A 8 5.37 11.76 -21.67
CA ALA A 8 5.90 12.45 -20.50
C ALA A 8 4.82 12.80 -19.45
N LEU A 9 3.64 13.26 -19.88
CA LEU A 9 2.51 13.55 -18.98
C LEU A 9 1.95 12.27 -18.34
N TYR A 10 1.88 11.18 -19.10
CA TYR A 10 1.45 9.88 -18.58
C TYR A 10 2.44 9.32 -17.55
N PHE A 11 3.75 9.38 -17.81
CA PHE A 11 4.77 8.94 -16.86
C PHE A 11 4.81 9.82 -15.60
N GLY A 12 4.64 11.13 -15.74
CA GLY A 12 4.54 12.05 -14.60
C GLY A 12 3.33 11.76 -13.71
N LYS A 13 2.18 11.44 -14.30
CA LYS A 13 0.96 11.06 -13.56
C LYS A 13 1.12 9.71 -12.86
N LEU A 14 1.68 8.70 -13.54
CA LEU A 14 1.93 7.37 -12.99
C LEU A 14 2.88 7.40 -11.78
N ASN A 15 3.94 8.22 -11.83
CA ASN A 15 4.85 8.37 -10.69
C ASN A 15 4.15 9.03 -9.49
N ASN A 16 3.33 10.05 -9.72
CA ASN A 16 2.54 10.68 -8.66
C ASN A 16 1.54 9.70 -8.02
N ASP A 17 0.84 8.91 -8.85
CA ASP A 17 -0.10 7.89 -8.38
C ASP A 17 0.62 6.80 -7.55
N LYS A 18 1.87 6.44 -7.92
CA LYS A 18 2.69 5.49 -7.16
C LYS A 18 3.12 6.06 -5.81
N GLU A 19 3.61 7.30 -5.77
CA GLU A 19 4.01 7.98 -4.53
C GLU A 19 2.82 8.13 -3.56
N GLN A 20 1.64 8.46 -4.09
CA GLN A 20 0.41 8.52 -3.32
C GLN A 20 0.05 7.15 -2.72
N LEU A 21 0.21 6.07 -3.48
CA LEU A 21 -0.04 4.70 -3.01
C LEU A 21 0.92 4.29 -1.88
N ILE A 22 2.20 4.63 -2.00
CA ILE A 22 3.19 4.39 -0.93
C ILE A 22 2.79 5.14 0.34
N THR A 23 2.40 6.41 0.20
CA THR A 23 1.94 7.24 1.32
C THR A 23 0.70 6.66 2.00
N ASN A 24 -0.26 6.16 1.19
CA ASN A 24 -1.45 5.49 1.70
C ASN A 24 -1.09 4.23 2.50
N ILE A 25 -0.20 3.37 1.97
CA ILE A 25 0.24 2.14 2.64
C ILE A 25 0.94 2.46 3.97
N GLN A 26 1.80 3.48 4.01
CA GLN A 26 2.45 3.94 5.25
C GLN A 26 1.41 4.40 6.29
N THR A 27 0.43 5.19 5.86
CA THR A 27 -0.66 5.64 6.72
C THR A 27 -1.50 4.46 7.26
N LEU A 28 -1.74 3.44 6.43
CA LEU A 28 -2.45 2.24 6.85
C LEU A 28 -1.65 1.39 7.85
N LYS A 29 -0.33 1.26 7.65
CA LYS A 29 0.59 0.63 8.60
C LYS A 29 0.48 1.29 9.98
N GLU A 30 0.54 2.62 10.05
CA GLU A 30 0.38 3.35 11.31
C GLU A 30 -0.97 3.08 11.98
N LYS A 31 -2.06 3.01 11.20
CA LYS A 31 -3.39 2.68 11.72
C LYS A 31 -3.43 1.26 12.30
N MET A 32 -2.81 0.28 11.66
CA MET A 32 -2.73 -1.08 12.21
C MET A 32 -2.02 -1.11 13.55
N VAL A 33 -0.86 -0.44 13.65
CA VAL A 33 -0.10 -0.35 14.91
C VAL A 33 -0.93 0.32 16.01
N LYS A 34 -1.67 1.40 15.69
CA LYS A 34 -2.59 2.06 16.64
C LYS A 34 -3.74 1.18 17.11
N LEU A 35 -4.17 0.21 16.31
CA LEU A 35 -5.18 -0.78 16.70
C LEU A 35 -4.60 -1.93 17.56
N GLY A 36 -3.29 -1.93 17.80
CA GLY A 36 -2.62 -2.91 18.64
C GLY A 36 -1.93 -4.04 17.87
N TYR A 37 -1.81 -3.96 16.55
CA TYR A 37 -0.98 -4.90 15.79
C TYR A 37 0.49 -4.72 16.16
N ASN A 38 1.23 -5.82 16.24
CA ASN A 38 2.67 -5.75 16.43
C ASN A 38 3.33 -5.14 15.18
N PRO A 39 4.20 -4.11 15.30
CA PRO A 39 4.87 -3.51 14.15
C PRO A 39 5.62 -4.51 13.27
N GLY A 40 6.27 -5.51 13.87
CA GLY A 40 6.96 -6.57 13.15
C GLY A 40 6.03 -7.50 12.39
N GLU A 41 4.82 -7.74 12.89
CA GLU A 41 3.80 -8.49 12.15
C GLU A 41 3.28 -7.68 10.96
N VAL A 42 3.07 -6.38 11.13
CA VAL A 42 2.68 -5.49 10.02
C VAL A 42 3.77 -5.45 8.95
N ASP A 43 5.03 -5.34 9.35
CA ASP A 43 6.18 -5.38 8.43
C ASP A 43 6.31 -6.72 7.72
N TYR A 44 6.09 -7.84 8.43
CA TYR A 44 6.03 -9.15 7.81
C TYR A 44 4.88 -9.27 6.81
N LEU A 45 3.71 -8.71 7.13
CA LEU A 45 2.53 -8.71 6.27
C LEU A 45 2.83 -7.93 4.98
N LEU A 46 3.45 -6.75 5.10
CA LEU A 46 3.93 -5.96 3.97
C LEU A 46 4.97 -6.72 3.14
N ALA A 47 5.96 -7.33 3.76
CA ALA A 47 7.00 -8.10 3.07
C ALA A 47 6.44 -9.33 2.34
N ARG A 48 5.46 -10.01 2.94
CA ARG A 48 4.78 -11.17 2.35
C ARG A 48 4.03 -10.81 1.07
N TYR A 49 3.39 -9.64 1.03
CA TYR A 49 2.67 -9.18 -0.16
C TYR A 49 3.57 -8.40 -1.15
N GLY A 50 4.67 -7.82 -0.67
CA GLY A 50 5.67 -7.10 -1.44
C GLY A 50 6.87 -7.94 -1.91
N ILE A 51 6.81 -9.27 -1.86
CA ILE A 51 7.86 -10.16 -2.39
C ILE A 51 9.25 -9.83 -1.79
N ASN A 52 9.35 -9.56 -0.48
CA ASN A 52 10.60 -9.22 0.22
C ASN A 52 11.39 -8.01 -0.34
N SER A 53 10.83 -7.25 -1.28
CA SER A 53 11.44 -6.03 -1.84
C SER A 53 11.08 -4.82 -1.00
N LYS A 54 11.91 -3.77 -1.06
CA LYS A 54 11.55 -2.50 -0.42
C LYS A 54 10.30 -1.93 -1.08
N MET A 55 9.45 -1.25 -0.30
CA MET A 55 8.18 -0.70 -0.79
C MET A 55 8.38 0.25 -1.99
N GLU A 56 9.49 1.00 -2.04
CA GLU A 56 9.84 1.90 -3.15
C GLU A 56 10.13 1.13 -4.46
N GLU A 57 10.62 -0.10 -4.34
CA GLU A 57 11.00 -0.99 -5.45
C GLU A 57 9.81 -1.77 -6.00
N LEU A 58 8.64 -1.70 -5.35
CA LEU A 58 7.44 -2.41 -5.80
C LEU A 58 6.79 -1.74 -7.00
N ASP A 59 6.32 -2.57 -7.92
CA ASP A 59 5.51 -2.12 -9.04
C ASP A 59 4.15 -1.62 -8.54
N TYR A 60 3.56 -0.69 -9.29
CA TYR A 60 2.28 -0.06 -8.97
C TYR A 60 1.15 -1.08 -8.72
N GLU A 61 1.08 -2.15 -9.52
CA GLU A 61 0.08 -3.20 -9.35
C GLU A 61 0.30 -4.03 -8.06
N VAL A 62 1.55 -4.24 -7.66
CA VAL A 62 1.87 -4.91 -6.39
C VAL A 62 1.48 -4.02 -5.21
N LEU A 63 1.76 -2.71 -5.29
CA LEU A 63 1.35 -1.74 -4.27
C LEU A 63 -0.17 -1.71 -4.08
N LYS A 64 -0.96 -1.78 -5.17
CA LYS A 64 -2.42 -1.91 -5.07
C LYS A 64 -2.87 -3.17 -4.35
N ILE A 65 -2.22 -4.30 -4.61
CA ILE A 65 -2.54 -5.56 -3.92
C ILE A 65 -2.23 -5.44 -2.42
N VAL A 66 -1.07 -4.86 -2.08
CA VAL A 66 -0.66 -4.58 -0.70
C VAL A 66 -1.68 -3.70 0.01
N GLU A 67 -2.03 -2.55 -0.58
CA GLU A 67 -3.03 -1.62 -0.04
C GLU A 67 -4.36 -2.33 0.23
N LYS A 68 -4.87 -3.07 -0.77
CA LYS A 68 -6.13 -3.82 -0.65
C LYS A 68 -6.08 -4.83 0.50
N LYS A 69 -4.99 -5.58 0.64
CA LYS A 69 -4.85 -6.60 1.69
C LYS A 69 -4.82 -5.98 3.08
N ILE A 70 -4.11 -4.87 3.26
CA ILE A 70 -4.09 -4.15 4.53
C ILE A 70 -5.48 -3.62 4.90
N VAL A 71 -6.21 -3.07 3.92
CA VAL A 71 -7.58 -2.60 4.13
C VAL A 71 -8.51 -3.74 4.54
N GLU A 72 -8.38 -4.92 3.92
CA GLU A 72 -9.12 -6.13 4.33
C GLU A 72 -8.83 -6.50 5.80
N HIS A 73 -7.56 -6.50 6.21
CA HIS A 73 -7.18 -6.77 7.60
C HIS A 73 -7.75 -5.76 8.59
N LEU A 74 -7.69 -4.46 8.25
CA LEU A 74 -8.27 -3.40 9.08
C LEU A 74 -9.79 -3.50 9.20
N ASN A 75 -10.48 -3.84 8.11
CA ASN A 75 -11.92 -4.03 8.12
C ASN A 75 -12.32 -5.23 8.99
N PHE A 76 -11.58 -6.34 8.89
CA PHE A 76 -11.79 -7.49 9.76
C PHE A 76 -11.57 -7.12 11.24
N ALA A 77 -10.48 -6.44 11.57
CA ALA A 77 -10.20 -5.99 12.92
C ALA A 77 -11.34 -5.10 13.48
N ARG A 78 -11.84 -4.16 12.67
CA ARG A 78 -12.99 -3.31 13.03
C ARG A 78 -14.25 -4.12 13.30
N GLN A 79 -14.55 -5.11 12.46
CA GLN A 79 -15.70 -5.98 12.67
C GLN A 79 -15.58 -6.73 14.00
N CYS A 80 -14.39 -7.25 14.35
CA CYS A 80 -14.16 -7.90 15.64
C CYS A 80 -14.35 -6.95 16.83
N MET A 81 -13.96 -5.68 16.71
CA MET A 81 -14.17 -4.68 17.77
C MET A 81 -15.64 -4.30 17.95
N ASN A 82 -16.45 -4.37 16.90
CA ASN A 82 -17.89 -4.07 16.96
C ASN A 82 -18.74 -5.22 17.53
N ILE A 83 -18.14 -6.40 17.77
CA ILE A 83 -18.80 -7.55 18.41
C ILE A 83 -18.74 -7.45 19.96
N ARG A 84 -18.01 -6.46 20.50
CA ARG A 84 -17.94 -6.19 21.94
C ARG A 84 -19.19 -5.47 22.45
#